data_AF-A0AAE3HDF2-F1
#
_entry.id   AF-A0AAE3HDF2-F1
#
_cell.length_a   1.000
_cell.length_b   1.000
_cell.length_c   1.000
_cell.angle_alpha   90.00
_cell.angle_beta   90.00
_cell.angle_gamma   90.00
#
_symmetry.space_group_name_H-M   'P 1'
#
loop_
_entity.id
_entity.type
_entity.pdbx_description
1 polymer ?
#
loop_
_entity_poly.entity_id
_entity_poly.type
_entity_poly.pdbx_seq_one_letter_code
_entity_poly.pdbx_strand_id
1 'polypeptide(L)'
;MVVNEQRDLETDVSIKEIQNEMSVKELMTKDIFVVDADATVLEVAREMTDRNADSVIVVDNGDTAGIITEKDIVSKTVAKNRLPGEMSAMEIMSSPIIAIRPSTGIIEAAELMVKSDIRRLAVMDGSIILGMISYRDIMAISPGLNTILQNLIELHREGDFLKETDVERGICQRCGALSDNLTEVNGLNLCEDCSEEEGYYD
;
A
#
# COMPACT_ATOMS: atom_id res chain seq x y z
N MET A 1 -45.73 -6.79 -29.47
CA MET A 1 -45.36 -7.79 -28.45
C MET A 1 -44.09 -7.27 -27.80
N VAL A 2 -44.25 -6.64 -26.64
CA VAL A 2 -43.22 -5.82 -25.97
C VAL A 2 -42.28 -6.78 -25.26
N VAL A 3 -41.04 -6.87 -25.73
CA VAL A 3 -40.02 -7.73 -25.11
C VAL A 3 -39.32 -6.92 -24.03
N ASN A 4 -39.95 -6.91 -22.85
CA ASN A 4 -39.36 -6.88 -21.52
C ASN A 4 -37.99 -6.15 -21.31
N GLU A 5 -38.00 -4.81 -21.33
CA GLU A 5 -36.90 -3.95 -20.85
C GLU A 5 -36.89 -3.77 -19.31
N GLN A 6 -37.74 -4.51 -18.56
CA GLN A 6 -37.88 -4.34 -17.11
C GLN A 6 -36.94 -5.21 -16.26
N ARG A 7 -36.20 -6.17 -16.83
CA ARG A 7 -35.33 -7.07 -16.06
C ARG A 7 -33.91 -6.55 -15.79
N ASP A 8 -33.45 -5.55 -16.54
CA ASP A 8 -32.07 -5.06 -16.40
C ASP A 8 -31.91 -4.06 -15.23
N LEU A 9 -32.98 -3.37 -14.82
CA LEU A 9 -32.96 -2.40 -13.72
C LEU A 9 -33.00 -3.01 -12.31
N GLU A 10 -33.64 -4.17 -12.11
CA GLU A 10 -33.76 -4.79 -10.77
C GLU A 10 -32.44 -5.43 -10.30
N THR A 11 -31.65 -5.98 -11.23
CA THR A 11 -30.31 -6.51 -10.94
C THR A 11 -29.29 -5.41 -10.62
N ASP A 12 -29.41 -4.24 -11.25
CA ASP A 12 -28.48 -3.12 -11.06
C ASP A 12 -28.70 -2.39 -9.72
N VAL A 13 -29.95 -2.37 -9.24
CA VAL A 13 -30.30 -1.89 -7.89
C VAL A 13 -29.79 -2.87 -6.82
N SER A 14 -29.95 -4.17 -7.05
CA SER A 14 -29.51 -5.22 -6.12
C SER A 14 -27.97 -5.31 -5.99
N ILE A 15 -27.21 -4.94 -7.02
CA ILE A 15 -25.73 -4.86 -6.97
C ILE A 15 -25.27 -3.59 -6.26
N LYS A 16 -25.96 -2.46 -6.44
CA LYS A 16 -25.68 -1.20 -5.72
C LYS A 16 -25.95 -1.29 -4.22
N GLU A 17 -26.94 -2.09 -3.81
CA GLU A 17 -27.27 -2.30 -2.40
C GLU A 17 -26.25 -3.19 -1.67
N ILE A 18 -25.48 -4.02 -2.39
CA ILE A 18 -24.39 -4.85 -1.82
C ILE A 18 -23.07 -4.07 -1.74
N GLN A 19 -22.92 -2.96 -2.48
CA GLN A 19 -21.68 -2.17 -2.54
C GLN A 19 -21.36 -1.36 -1.27
N ASN A 20 -22.12 -1.50 -0.19
CA ASN A 20 -21.87 -0.72 1.01
C ASN A 20 -22.25 -1.45 2.29
N GLU A 21 -21.26 -1.78 3.12
CA GLU A 21 -21.44 -1.72 4.59
C GLU A 21 -20.24 -1.09 5.32
N MET A 22 -19.22 -0.59 4.61
CA MET A 22 -18.07 0.06 5.27
C MET A 22 -17.64 1.33 4.55
N SER A 23 -17.70 2.43 5.29
CA SER A 23 -17.20 3.74 4.87
C SER A 23 -15.72 3.91 5.24
N VAL A 24 -15.05 4.84 4.55
CA VAL A 24 -13.69 5.27 4.86
C VAL A 24 -13.57 5.67 6.34
N LYS A 25 -14.58 6.36 6.89
CA LYS A 25 -14.61 6.82 8.29
C LYS A 25 -14.44 5.69 9.31
N GLU A 26 -14.94 4.50 8.99
CA GLU A 26 -14.92 3.35 9.90
C GLU A 26 -13.54 2.69 9.95
N LEU A 27 -12.77 2.84 8.88
CA LEU A 27 -11.50 2.14 8.70
C LEU A 27 -10.27 3.06 8.79
N MET A 28 -10.45 4.36 8.59
CA MET A 28 -9.35 5.31 8.59
C MET A 28 -8.59 5.32 9.93
N THR A 29 -7.28 5.51 9.82
CA THR A 29 -6.45 5.88 10.96
C THR A 29 -6.70 7.34 11.30
N LYS A 30 -7.06 7.60 12.55
CA LYS A 30 -7.34 8.96 13.07
C LYS A 30 -6.12 9.67 13.62
N ASP A 31 -5.05 8.93 13.88
CA ASP A 31 -3.80 9.51 14.32
C ASP A 31 -3.07 10.06 13.10
N ILE A 32 -3.14 11.37 12.94
CA ILE A 32 -2.57 12.09 11.80
C ILE A 32 -1.40 12.89 12.31
N PHE A 33 -0.24 12.62 11.73
CA PHE A 33 0.94 13.41 12.01
C PHE A 33 1.06 14.52 10.97
N VAL A 34 1.18 15.73 11.49
CA VAL A 34 1.30 16.96 10.70
C VAL A 34 2.64 17.60 11.00
N VAL A 35 3.24 18.19 9.97
CA VAL A 35 4.48 18.97 10.05
C VAL A 35 4.29 20.28 9.29
N ASP A 36 4.93 21.34 9.74
CA ASP A 36 4.93 22.61 9.01
C ASP A 36 5.74 22.50 7.70
N ALA A 37 5.35 23.30 6.71
CA ALA A 37 5.97 23.32 5.38
C ALA A 37 7.46 23.69 5.41
N ASP A 38 7.91 24.44 6.42
CA ASP A 38 9.30 24.86 6.61
C ASP A 38 10.14 23.85 7.42
N ALA A 39 9.51 22.83 8.03
CA ALA A 39 10.22 21.77 8.73
C ALA A 39 11.22 21.09 7.80
N THR A 40 12.41 20.78 8.30
CA THR A 40 13.44 20.13 7.51
C THR A 40 13.07 18.68 7.20
N VAL A 41 13.56 18.14 6.08
CA VAL A 41 13.38 16.72 5.75
C VAL A 41 13.96 15.82 6.86
N LEU A 42 15.00 16.28 7.57
CA LEU A 42 15.55 15.58 8.73
C LEU A 42 14.55 15.51 9.90
N GLU A 43 13.88 16.61 10.23
CA GLU A 43 12.84 16.64 11.27
C GLU A 43 11.67 15.75 10.87
N VAL A 44 11.23 15.82 9.61
CA VAL A 44 10.18 14.94 9.08
C VAL A 44 10.55 13.47 9.26
N ALA A 45 11.77 13.07 8.87
CA ALA A 45 12.23 11.68 8.99
C ALA A 45 12.31 11.20 10.45
N ARG A 46 12.70 12.09 11.38
CA ARG A 46 12.72 11.80 12.81
C ARG A 46 11.32 11.60 13.36
N GLU A 47 10.40 12.51 13.08
CA GLU A 47 9.00 12.38 13.51
C GLU A 47 8.36 11.11 12.95
N MET A 48 8.64 10.76 11.69
CA MET A 48 8.19 9.50 11.09
C MET A 48 8.74 8.29 11.85
N THR A 49 10.02 8.31 12.23
CA THR A 49 10.66 7.22 12.97
C THR A 49 10.11 7.09 14.38
N ASP A 50 10.04 8.20 15.12
CA ASP A 50 9.62 8.23 16.53
C ASP A 50 8.16 7.78 16.70
N ARG A 51 7.34 8.02 15.69
CA ARG A 51 5.90 7.72 15.69
C ARG A 51 5.55 6.47 14.91
N ASN A 52 6.55 5.78 14.35
CA ASN A 52 6.37 4.61 13.48
C ASN A 52 5.34 4.89 12.36
N ALA A 53 5.52 6.03 11.68
CA ALA A 53 4.62 6.55 10.66
C ALA A 53 5.27 6.55 9.27
N ASP A 54 4.57 5.99 8.29
CA ASP A 54 5.08 5.86 6.91
C ASP A 54 4.81 7.11 6.05
N SER A 55 4.06 8.07 6.58
CA SER A 55 3.75 9.34 5.91
C SER A 55 3.31 10.42 6.89
N VAL A 56 3.57 11.67 6.54
CA VAL A 56 3.13 12.86 7.27
C VAL A 56 2.40 13.82 6.35
N ILE A 57 1.42 14.54 6.91
CA ILE A 57 0.75 15.63 6.21
C ILE A 57 1.54 16.91 6.43
N VAL A 58 1.73 17.67 5.35
CA VAL A 58 2.38 18.98 5.41
C VAL A 58 1.30 20.05 5.46
N VAL A 59 1.42 20.94 6.45
CA VAL A 59 0.56 22.11 6.60
C VAL A 59 1.34 23.39 6.31
N ASP A 60 0.67 24.36 5.67
CA ASP A 60 1.23 25.68 5.40
C ASP A 60 0.21 26.73 5.83
N ASN A 61 0.60 27.60 6.77
CA ASN A 61 -0.28 28.63 7.36
C ASN A 61 -1.63 28.08 7.91
N GLY A 62 -1.64 26.83 8.39
CA GLY A 62 -2.83 26.17 8.92
C GLY A 62 -3.69 25.46 7.87
N ASP A 63 -3.37 25.59 6.59
CA ASP A 63 -4.03 24.88 5.49
C ASP A 63 -3.27 23.60 5.12
N THR A 64 -4.00 22.59 4.66
CA THR A 64 -3.40 21.33 4.20
C THR A 64 -2.69 21.55 2.86
N ALA A 65 -1.36 21.46 2.85
CA ALA A 65 -0.55 21.75 1.68
C ALA A 65 -0.21 20.49 0.86
N GLY A 66 0.12 19.39 1.53
CA GLY A 66 0.56 18.16 0.86
C GLY A 66 0.81 16.98 1.79
N ILE A 67 1.47 15.97 1.25
CA ILE A 67 1.86 14.75 1.98
C ILE A 67 3.31 14.38 1.63
N ILE A 68 4.04 13.86 2.62
CA ILE A 68 5.36 13.26 2.45
C ILE A 68 5.27 11.80 2.86
N THR A 69 5.84 10.92 2.04
CA THR A 69 6.00 9.49 2.31
C THR A 69 7.47 9.11 2.37
N GLU A 70 7.78 7.91 2.86
CA GLU A 70 9.15 7.36 2.82
C GLU A 70 9.75 7.39 1.40
N LYS A 71 8.95 7.11 0.37
CA LYS A 71 9.36 7.17 -1.05
C LYS A 71 9.80 8.57 -1.45
N ASP A 72 9.17 9.62 -0.93
CA ASP A 72 9.56 11.01 -1.20
C ASP A 72 10.94 11.32 -0.60
N ILE A 73 11.19 10.92 0.65
CA ILE A 73 12.50 11.09 1.30
C ILE A 73 13.58 10.38 0.49
N VAL A 74 13.34 9.12 0.11
CA VAL A 74 14.30 8.34 -0.68
C VAL A 74 14.53 8.96 -2.06
N SER A 75 13.46 9.22 -2.83
CA SER A 75 13.57 9.61 -4.24
C SER A 75 13.90 11.09 -4.47
N LYS A 76 13.46 11.99 -3.59
CA LYS A 76 13.62 13.44 -3.75
C LYS A 76 14.79 14.02 -2.95
N THR A 77 15.28 13.31 -1.94
CA THR A 77 16.41 13.73 -1.09
C THR A 77 17.63 12.83 -1.28
N VAL A 78 17.54 11.56 -0.86
CA VAL A 78 18.69 10.65 -0.81
C VAL A 78 19.22 10.32 -2.21
N ALA A 79 18.33 9.90 -3.12
CA ALA A 79 18.69 9.56 -4.50
C ALA A 79 19.27 10.74 -5.29
N LYS A 80 19.00 11.97 -4.85
CA LYS A 80 19.53 13.21 -5.45
C LYS A 80 20.77 13.75 -4.75
N ASN A 81 21.30 13.03 -3.77
CA ASN A 81 22.45 13.44 -2.94
C ASN A 81 22.27 14.85 -2.34
N ARG A 82 21.06 15.17 -1.88
CA ARG A 82 20.75 16.43 -1.20
C ARG A 82 20.79 16.25 0.32
N LEU A 83 21.15 17.30 1.05
CA LEU A 83 21.24 17.27 2.51
C LEU A 83 19.85 17.41 3.16
N PRO A 84 19.36 16.42 3.94
CA PRO A 84 18.03 16.48 4.54
C PRO A 84 17.82 17.64 5.51
N GLY A 85 18.88 18.16 6.12
CA GLY A 85 18.83 19.31 7.03
C GLY A 85 18.77 20.67 6.33
N GLU A 86 18.94 20.73 5.00
CA GLU A 86 18.90 21.97 4.20
C GLU A 86 17.69 22.02 3.28
N MET A 87 16.84 20.99 3.32
CA MET A 87 15.63 20.87 2.52
C MET A 87 14.43 20.97 3.42
N SER A 88 13.43 21.71 2.98
CA SER A 88 12.13 21.83 3.64
C SER A 88 11.16 20.72 3.22
N ALA A 89 10.14 20.49 4.04
CA ALA A 89 9.03 19.59 3.75
C ALA A 89 8.30 20.02 2.47
N MET A 90 8.09 21.34 2.29
CA MET A 90 7.46 21.91 1.10
C MET A 90 8.16 21.54 -0.21
N GLU A 91 9.49 21.38 -0.20
CA GLU A 91 10.26 21.04 -1.40
C GLU A 91 10.10 19.58 -1.84
N ILE A 92 9.74 18.68 -0.93
CA ILE A 92 9.63 17.24 -1.22
C ILE A 92 8.21 16.71 -1.17
N MET A 93 7.27 17.44 -0.59
CA MET A 93 5.88 17.00 -0.52
C MET A 93 5.28 16.78 -1.90
N SER A 94 4.32 15.87 -1.96
CA SER A 94 3.40 15.77 -3.09
C SER A 94 2.18 16.65 -2.79
N SER A 95 1.82 17.51 -3.75
CA SER A 95 0.77 18.52 -3.63
C SER A 95 0.02 18.68 -4.96
N PRO A 96 -1.30 18.96 -4.96
CA PRO A 96 -2.18 18.97 -3.79
C PRO A 96 -2.38 17.57 -3.21
N ILE A 97 -2.70 17.49 -1.92
CA ILE A 97 -3.03 16.20 -1.31
C ILE A 97 -4.28 15.62 -1.96
N ILE A 98 -4.26 14.33 -2.27
CA ILE A 98 -5.42 13.63 -2.78
C ILE A 98 -6.26 13.18 -1.58
N ALA A 99 -7.49 13.69 -1.52
CA ALA A 99 -8.37 13.52 -0.39
C ALA A 99 -9.68 12.82 -0.78
N ILE A 100 -10.32 12.21 0.21
CA ILE A 100 -11.60 11.52 0.08
C ILE A 100 -12.52 11.88 1.25
N ARG A 101 -13.83 11.82 1.02
CA ARG A 101 -14.82 12.11 2.08
C ARG A 101 -14.92 10.92 3.04
N PRO A 102 -15.16 11.17 4.33
CA PRO A 102 -15.32 10.11 5.33
C PRO A 102 -16.51 9.18 5.00
N SER A 103 -17.55 9.68 4.35
CA SER A 103 -18.74 8.92 3.98
C SER A 103 -18.57 8.06 2.72
N THR A 104 -17.44 8.19 2.02
CA THR A 104 -17.17 7.42 0.80
C THR A 104 -16.96 5.94 1.14
N GLY A 105 -17.42 5.04 0.28
CA GLY A 105 -17.22 3.59 0.44
C GLY A 105 -15.76 3.18 0.24
N ILE A 106 -15.34 2.10 0.90
CA ILE A 106 -13.96 1.60 0.81
C ILE A 106 -13.56 1.15 -0.61
N ILE A 107 -14.51 0.69 -1.43
CA ILE A 107 -14.27 0.28 -2.82
C ILE A 107 -13.91 1.51 -3.67
N GLU A 108 -14.68 2.58 -3.55
CA GLU A 108 -14.41 3.84 -4.25
C GLU A 108 -13.06 4.44 -3.79
N ALA A 109 -12.72 4.30 -2.51
CA ALA A 109 -11.40 4.70 -2.01
C ALA A 109 -10.26 3.89 -2.66
N ALA A 110 -10.42 2.57 -2.77
CA ALA A 110 -9.47 1.69 -3.47
C ALA A 110 -9.34 2.06 -4.95
N GLU A 111 -10.44 2.30 -5.66
CA GLU A 111 -10.43 2.71 -7.06
C GLU A 111 -9.72 4.06 -7.25
N LEU A 112 -9.94 5.02 -6.35
CA LEU A 112 -9.25 6.30 -6.37
C LEU A 112 -7.74 6.13 -6.16
N MET A 113 -7.33 5.30 -5.19
CA MET A 113 -5.93 4.92 -5.00
C MET A 113 -5.30 4.36 -6.28
N VAL A 114 -6.01 3.46 -6.98
CA VAL A 114 -5.54 2.88 -8.24
C VAL A 114 -5.38 3.93 -9.32
N LYS A 115 -6.44 4.70 -9.56
CA LYS A 115 -6.47 5.72 -10.61
C LYS A 115 -5.42 6.80 -10.41
N SER A 116 -5.10 7.11 -9.15
CA SER A 116 -4.13 8.13 -8.79
C SER A 116 -2.71 7.61 -8.58
N ASP A 117 -2.46 6.29 -8.70
CA ASP A 117 -1.17 5.64 -8.41
C ASP A 117 -0.62 6.01 -7.01
N ILE A 118 -1.50 5.96 -6.00
CA ILE A 118 -1.17 6.26 -4.61
C ILE A 118 -1.71 5.18 -3.69
N ARG A 119 -1.06 5.03 -2.54
CA ARG A 119 -1.40 3.99 -1.56
C ARG A 119 -2.17 4.51 -0.34
N ARG A 120 -2.36 5.83 -0.27
CA ARG A 120 -2.96 6.52 0.87
C ARG A 120 -3.78 7.70 0.37
N LEU A 121 -4.89 7.96 1.05
CA LEU A 121 -5.76 9.10 0.84
C LEU A 121 -5.90 9.85 2.16
N ALA A 122 -5.83 11.18 2.11
CA ALA A 122 -6.28 11.99 3.23
C ALA A 122 -7.80 11.90 3.35
N VAL A 123 -8.31 11.76 4.57
CA VAL A 123 -9.76 11.79 4.80
C VAL A 123 -10.12 13.18 5.29
N MET A 124 -10.92 13.90 4.52
CA MET A 124 -11.27 15.29 4.80
C MET A 124 -12.79 15.51 4.76
N ASP A 125 -13.27 16.36 5.66
CA ASP A 125 -14.63 16.92 5.64
C ASP A 125 -14.53 18.45 5.51
N GLY A 126 -14.80 18.94 4.31
CA GLY A 126 -14.46 20.32 3.94
C GLY A 126 -12.95 20.55 3.98
N SER A 127 -12.50 21.52 4.78
CA SER A 127 -11.09 21.84 5.00
C SER A 127 -10.46 21.10 6.18
N ILE A 128 -11.24 20.30 6.91
CA ILE A 128 -10.78 19.63 8.13
C ILE A 128 -10.28 18.24 7.79
N ILE A 129 -9.04 17.93 8.16
CA ILE A 129 -8.49 16.58 8.07
C ILE A 129 -8.99 15.75 9.25
N LEU A 130 -9.60 14.61 8.96
CA LEU A 130 -10.17 13.69 9.94
C LEU A 130 -9.35 12.42 10.14
N GLY A 131 -8.57 12.03 9.13
CA GLY A 131 -7.75 10.83 9.18
C GLY A 131 -6.94 10.61 7.92
N MET A 132 -6.31 9.45 7.84
CA MET A 132 -5.80 8.87 6.61
C MET A 132 -6.33 7.45 6.44
N ILE A 133 -6.57 7.05 5.19
CA ILE A 133 -6.85 5.67 4.84
C ILE A 133 -5.78 5.18 3.87
N SER A 134 -5.25 3.99 4.13
CA SER A 134 -4.25 3.32 3.31
C SER A 134 -4.80 2.03 2.70
N TYR A 135 -4.15 1.54 1.66
CA TYR A 135 -4.49 0.23 1.09
C TYR A 135 -4.40 -0.90 2.12
N ARG A 136 -3.48 -0.79 3.11
CA ARG A 136 -3.35 -1.77 4.20
C ARG A 136 -4.60 -1.81 5.08
N ASP A 137 -5.15 -0.64 5.38
CA ASP A 137 -6.38 -0.54 6.16
C ASP A 137 -7.50 -1.28 5.42
N ILE A 138 -7.64 -1.07 4.10
CA ILE A 138 -8.62 -1.76 3.23
C ILE A 138 -8.40 -3.28 3.21
N MET A 139 -7.14 -3.72 3.12
CA MET A 139 -6.80 -5.15 3.11
C MET A 139 -7.09 -5.88 4.43
N ALA A 140 -7.11 -5.16 5.55
CA ALA A 140 -7.28 -5.76 6.88
C ALA A 140 -8.71 -6.31 7.14
N ILE A 141 -9.69 -5.98 6.30
CA ILE A 141 -11.12 -6.24 6.58
C ILE A 141 -11.53 -7.71 6.35
N SER A 142 -10.93 -8.44 5.39
CA SER A 142 -11.06 -9.91 5.25
C SER A 142 -10.30 -10.41 4.00
N PRO A 143 -9.66 -11.60 4.03
CA PRO A 143 -9.04 -12.24 2.86
C PRO A 143 -10.00 -12.49 1.67
N GLY A 144 -11.32 -12.39 1.87
CA GLY A 144 -12.35 -12.67 0.86
C GLY A 144 -12.57 -11.58 -0.20
N LEU A 145 -11.97 -10.39 -0.06
CA LEU A 145 -12.14 -9.26 -1.01
C LEU A 145 -11.25 -9.37 -2.28
N ASN A 146 -10.80 -10.58 -2.61
CA ASN A 146 -9.71 -10.87 -3.55
C ASN A 146 -9.96 -10.38 -4.99
N THR A 147 -11.21 -10.18 -5.40
CA THR A 147 -11.54 -9.86 -6.80
C THR A 147 -11.31 -8.39 -7.18
N ILE A 148 -11.49 -7.45 -6.24
CA ILE A 148 -11.16 -6.01 -6.46
C ILE A 148 -9.67 -5.75 -6.18
N LEU A 149 -9.08 -6.54 -5.28
CA LEU A 149 -7.69 -6.40 -4.84
C LEU A 149 -6.63 -6.72 -5.91
N GLN A 150 -6.95 -7.50 -6.94
CA GLN A 150 -6.00 -7.84 -8.02
C GLN A 150 -5.39 -6.58 -8.68
N ASN A 151 -6.19 -5.53 -8.89
CA ASN A 151 -5.71 -4.28 -9.50
C ASN A 151 -4.82 -3.44 -8.55
N LEU A 152 -5.00 -3.57 -7.23
CA LEU A 152 -4.18 -2.88 -6.23
C LEU A 152 -2.81 -3.56 -6.02
N ILE A 153 -2.73 -4.87 -6.28
CA ILE A 153 -1.49 -5.64 -6.29
C ILE A 153 -0.61 -5.24 -7.48
N GLU A 154 -1.19 -4.93 -8.63
CA GLU A 154 -0.43 -4.50 -9.82
C GLU A 154 0.34 -3.18 -9.60
N LEU A 155 -0.20 -2.23 -8.82
CA LEU A 155 0.52 -0.98 -8.45
C LEU A 155 1.69 -1.20 -7.48
N HIS A 156 1.73 -2.35 -6.81
CA HIS A 156 2.86 -2.73 -5.98
C HIS A 156 3.98 -3.40 -6.78
N ARG A 157 3.72 -3.83 -8.03
CA ARG A 157 4.67 -4.64 -8.81
C ARG A 157 5.81 -3.86 -9.47
N GLU A 158 5.75 -2.53 -9.58
CA GLU A 158 6.87 -1.75 -10.14
C GLU A 158 7.88 -1.25 -9.07
N GLY A 159 7.73 -1.64 -7.80
CA GLY A 159 8.67 -1.33 -6.72
C GLY A 159 9.50 -2.51 -6.21
N ASP A 160 9.07 -3.74 -6.42
CA ASP A 160 9.79 -4.93 -5.98
C ASP A 160 10.71 -5.43 -7.09
N PHE A 161 11.85 -4.75 -7.20
CA PHE A 161 13.02 -5.24 -7.90
C PHE A 161 13.71 -6.34 -7.06
N LEU A 162 13.03 -7.48 -6.90
CA LEU A 162 13.69 -8.77 -6.78
C LEU A 162 12.94 -9.69 -7.75
N LYS A 163 13.67 -10.13 -8.77
CA LYS A 163 13.20 -11.11 -9.75
C LYS A 163 12.44 -12.22 -9.04
N GLU A 164 11.32 -12.64 -9.63
CA GLU A 164 10.88 -14.04 -9.58
C GLU A 164 12.09 -14.92 -10.00
N THR A 165 12.90 -15.29 -9.02
CA THR A 165 13.48 -16.61 -8.98
C THR A 165 12.61 -17.34 -7.98
N ASP A 166 11.88 -18.36 -8.42
CA ASP A 166 11.09 -19.24 -7.57
C ASP A 166 11.92 -19.66 -6.35
N VAL A 167 11.68 -19.00 -5.22
CA VAL A 167 12.22 -19.42 -3.92
C VAL A 167 11.17 -20.38 -3.38
N GLU A 168 11.21 -21.64 -3.83
CA GLU A 168 10.39 -22.71 -3.26
C GLU A 168 10.82 -22.95 -1.81
N ARG A 169 10.30 -22.13 -0.89
CA ARG A 169 10.43 -22.42 0.53
C ARG A 169 9.64 -23.68 0.83
N GLY A 170 10.30 -24.66 1.42
CA GLY A 170 9.67 -25.92 1.75
C GLY A 170 10.51 -26.74 2.72
N ILE A 171 9.96 -27.87 3.12
CA ILE A 171 10.67 -28.82 3.98
C ILE A 171 11.52 -29.72 3.09
N CYS A 172 12.83 -29.75 3.32
CA CYS A 172 13.73 -30.71 2.70
C CYS A 172 13.23 -32.13 3.00
N GLN A 173 12.95 -32.90 1.95
CA GLN A 173 12.35 -34.24 2.11
C GLN A 173 13.33 -35.29 2.65
N ARG A 174 14.61 -34.94 2.81
CA ARG A 174 15.65 -35.81 3.38
C ARG A 174 15.93 -35.53 4.85
N CYS A 175 16.25 -34.27 5.20
CA CYS A 175 16.63 -33.91 6.57
C CYS A 175 15.46 -33.33 7.39
N GLY A 176 14.35 -32.96 6.75
CA GLY A 176 13.19 -32.36 7.42
C GLY A 176 13.39 -30.89 7.82
N ALA A 177 14.52 -30.27 7.45
CA ALA A 177 14.74 -28.85 7.70
C ALA A 177 13.90 -27.98 6.77
N LEU A 178 13.38 -26.87 7.28
CA LEU A 178 12.80 -25.83 6.45
C LEU A 178 13.94 -25.10 5.73
N SER A 179 13.88 -25.08 4.40
CA SER A 179 14.87 -24.41 3.55
C SER A 179 14.17 -23.39 2.67
N ASP A 180 14.83 -22.25 2.49
CA ASP A 180 14.40 -21.24 1.52
C ASP A 180 14.90 -21.59 0.10
N ASN A 181 15.91 -22.47 -0.05
CA ASN A 181 16.37 -22.97 -1.34
C ASN A 181 16.23 -24.50 -1.37
N LEU A 182 15.33 -25.00 -2.21
CA LEU A 182 15.17 -26.42 -2.49
C LEU A 182 15.51 -26.69 -3.96
N THR A 183 16.23 -27.78 -4.19
CA THR A 183 16.57 -28.29 -5.52
C THR A 183 15.90 -29.64 -5.69
N GLU A 184 15.20 -29.84 -6.82
CA GLU A 184 14.65 -31.15 -7.16
C GLU A 184 15.78 -32.08 -7.64
N VAL A 185 16.05 -33.14 -6.85
CA VAL A 185 17.01 -34.19 -7.17
C VAL A 185 16.28 -35.52 -7.12
N ASN A 186 16.22 -36.23 -8.25
CA ASN A 186 15.52 -37.52 -8.37
C ASN A 186 14.04 -37.49 -7.92
N GLY A 187 13.34 -36.38 -8.15
CA GLY A 187 11.94 -36.20 -7.74
C GLY A 187 11.75 -35.88 -6.26
N LEU A 188 12.83 -35.59 -5.53
CA LEU A 188 12.79 -35.11 -4.15
C LEU A 188 13.26 -33.66 -4.06
N ASN A 189 12.57 -32.84 -3.28
CA ASN A 189 12.98 -31.48 -3.00
C ASN A 189 13.96 -31.46 -1.80
N LEU A 190 15.23 -31.18 -2.08
CA LEU A 190 16.34 -31.25 -1.13
C LEU A 190 16.95 -29.86 -0.88
N CYS A 191 17.37 -29.59 0.36
CA CYS A 191 18.19 -28.40 0.65
C CYS A 191 19.60 -28.54 0.05
N GLU A 192 20.32 -27.42 -0.04
CA GLU A 192 21.68 -27.34 -0.60
C GLU A 192 22.58 -28.46 -0.07
N ASP A 193 22.71 -28.59 1.26
CA ASP A 193 23.51 -29.64 1.90
C ASP A 193 23.10 -31.07 1.48
N CYS A 194 21.80 -31.35 1.40
CA CYS A 194 21.28 -32.67 1.06
C CYS A 194 21.42 -33.01 -0.42
N SER A 195 21.45 -31.98 -1.28
CA SER A 195 21.61 -32.13 -2.73
C SER A 195 23.06 -32.38 -3.14
N GLU A 196 24.03 -31.78 -2.43
CA GLU A 196 25.46 -31.97 -2.71
C GLU A 196 25.97 -33.36 -2.32
N GLU A 197 25.39 -33.98 -1.28
CA GLU A 197 25.74 -35.34 -0.85
C GLU A 197 25.36 -36.43 -1.89
N GLU A 198 24.41 -36.18 -2.80
CA GLU A 198 24.04 -37.11 -3.87
C GLU A 198 25.03 -37.10 -5.05
N GLY A 199 25.90 -36.08 -5.15
CA GLY A 199 26.83 -35.88 -6.26
C GLY A 199 28.13 -36.70 -6.23
N TYR A 200 28.28 -37.64 -5.29
CA TYR A 200 29.55 -38.35 -5.05
C TYR A 200 29.61 -39.82 -5.50
N TYR A 201 28.58 -40.30 -6.20
CA TYR A 201 28.58 -41.64 -6.79
C TYR A 201 28.18 -41.59 -8.26
N ASP A 202 29.13 -41.20 -9.11
CA ASP A 202 29.24 -41.65 -10.49
C ASP A 202 30.72 -41.99 -10.79
#